data_AF-A0A9X3INL9-F1
#
_entry.id   AF-A0A9X3INL9-F1
#
_cell.length_a   1.000
_cell.length_b   1.000
_cell.length_c   1.000
_cell.angle_alpha   90.00
_cell.angle_beta   90.00
_cell.angle_gamma   90.00
#
_symmetry.space_group_name_H-M   'P 1'
#
loop_
_entity.id
_entity.type
_entity.pdbx_description
1 polymer ?
#
loop_
_entity_poly.entity_id
_entity_poly.type
_entity_poly.pdbx_seq_one_letter_code
_entity_poly.pdbx_strand_id
1 'polypeptide(L)'
;MNSLLCKVKKIFKQIKEFFNLQVSKFGMLKVVIILITAPFFAIIQWSFAIVSLYKFITVVPWSEIVQVIFFTKDHQLNGVGTASALSVLLLAVNVWDGRRKAKRDLLSKSRIEWMTIVRPLIANYVTYVSKYMYLYYLFAFDQNPDTKNEKNKELTEKMEQIRSEYYQIILYVPKNDSNMLLLRNIENLFGEINNITNYYEHGINHGEINDGDPTPEQTLVDEYISKLISKTINDGGIYFKEEWERAKKGK
;
A
#
# COMPACT_ATOMS: atom_id res chain seq x y z
N MET A 1 -3.48 13.47 4.84
CA MET A 1 -4.03 14.24 5.98
C MET A 1 -5.58 14.24 6.07
N ASN A 2 -6.33 13.96 5.00
CA ASN A 2 -7.81 14.07 4.98
C ASN A 2 -8.61 12.89 5.61
N SER A 3 -7.99 11.73 5.83
CA SER A 3 -8.65 10.52 6.36
C SER A 3 -9.01 10.61 7.86
N LEU A 4 -8.13 11.22 8.66
CA LEU A 4 -8.33 11.42 10.10
C LEU A 4 -9.45 12.44 10.37
N LEU A 5 -9.47 13.54 9.63
CA LEU A 5 -10.52 14.56 9.73
C LEU A 5 -11.91 14.01 9.38
N CYS A 6 -11.99 13.09 8.41
CA CYS A 6 -13.25 12.45 8.04
C CYS A 6 -13.75 11.49 9.14
N LYS A 7 -12.86 10.70 9.75
CA LYS A 7 -13.20 9.83 10.88
C LYS A 7 -13.65 10.63 12.11
N VAL A 8 -12.96 11.72 12.44
CA VAL A 8 -13.33 12.61 13.55
C VAL A 8 -14.69 13.24 13.33
N LYS A 9 -14.99 13.74 12.12
CA LYS A 9 -16.32 14.28 11.79
C LYS A 9 -17.44 13.24 11.93
N LYS A 10 -17.19 11.99 11.51
CA LYS A 10 -18.16 10.89 11.65
C LYS A 10 -18.45 10.56 13.11
N ILE A 11 -17.43 10.54 13.96
CA ILE A 11 -17.55 10.32 15.41
C ILE A 11 -18.33 11.47 16.07
N PHE A 12 -18.02 12.72 15.74
CA PHE A 12 -18.75 13.89 16.26
C PHE A 12 -20.23 13.88 15.88
N LYS A 13 -20.55 13.45 14.64
CA LYS A 13 -21.94 13.31 14.19
C LYS A 13 -22.70 12.27 15.02
N GLN A 14 -22.10 11.10 15.24
CA GLN A 14 -22.69 10.03 16.05
C GLN A 14 -22.88 10.44 17.52
N ILE A 15 -21.90 11.15 18.11
CA ILE A 15 -22.00 11.66 19.48
C ILE A 15 -23.15 12.67 19.60
N LYS A 16 -23.31 13.55 18.61
CA LYS A 16 -24.38 14.55 18.59
C LYS A 16 -25.76 13.91 18.46
N GLU A 17 -25.91 12.91 17.58
CA GLU A 17 -27.16 12.15 17.41
C GLU A 17 -27.52 11.38 18.69
N PHE A 18 -26.54 10.74 19.34
CA PHE A 18 -26.73 10.07 20.63
C PHE A 18 -27.13 11.05 21.74
N PHE A 19 -26.47 12.21 21.83
CA PHE A 19 -26.78 13.24 22.81
C PHE A 19 -28.21 13.76 22.65
N ASN A 20 -28.62 14.08 21.41
CA ASN A 20 -29.98 14.54 21.11
C ASN A 20 -31.03 13.47 21.47
N LEU A 21 -30.76 12.20 21.20
CA LEU A 21 -31.64 11.09 21.56
C LEU A 21 -31.83 10.98 23.08
N GLN A 22 -30.74 11.09 23.85
CA GLN A 22 -30.78 11.04 25.30
C GLN A 22 -31.49 12.26 25.90
N VAL A 23 -31.25 13.45 25.37
CA VAL A 23 -31.94 14.69 25.80
C VAL A 23 -33.44 14.60 25.55
N SER A 24 -33.87 14.01 24.42
CA SER A 24 -35.30 13.80 24.13
C SER A 24 -35.99 12.84 25.11
N LYS A 25 -35.26 11.84 25.62
CA LYS A 25 -35.81 10.80 26.52
C LYS A 25 -35.80 11.18 27.99
N PHE A 26 -34.76 11.88 28.44
CA PHE A 26 -34.53 12.10 29.88
C PHE A 26 -34.54 13.58 30.30
N GLY A 27 -34.61 14.51 29.35
CA GLY A 27 -34.50 15.94 29.59
C GLY A 27 -33.05 16.39 29.78
N MET A 28 -32.75 17.62 29.33
CA MET A 28 -31.38 18.16 29.26
C MET A 28 -30.62 18.09 30.60
N LEU A 29 -31.30 18.41 31.71
CA LEU A 29 -30.70 18.44 33.04
C LEU A 29 -30.21 17.06 33.51
N LYS A 30 -30.98 16.00 33.28
CA LYS A 30 -30.60 14.63 33.69
C LYS A 30 -29.45 14.09 32.86
N VAL A 31 -29.42 14.39 31.56
CA VAL A 31 -28.34 13.97 30.65
C VAL A 31 -27.02 14.63 31.01
N VAL A 32 -27.03 15.93 31.36
CA VAL A 32 -25.84 16.64 31.82
C VAL A 32 -25.31 16.06 33.13
N ILE A 33 -26.19 15.76 34.09
CA ILE A 33 -25.80 15.13 35.36
C ILE A 33 -25.16 13.76 35.12
N ILE A 34 -25.74 12.91 34.27
CA ILE A 34 -25.19 11.58 33.95
C ILE A 34 -23.83 11.68 33.27
N LEU A 35 -23.66 12.60 32.31
CA LEU A 35 -22.39 12.80 31.60
C LEU A 35 -21.25 13.28 32.50
N ILE A 36 -21.56 14.02 33.58
CA ILE A 36 -20.56 14.49 34.53
C ILE A 36 -20.27 13.42 35.60
N THR A 37 -21.30 12.73 36.09
CA THR A 37 -21.18 11.77 37.19
C THR A 37 -20.63 10.41 36.77
N ALA A 38 -20.99 9.90 35.59
CA ALA A 38 -20.51 8.61 35.09
C ALA A 38 -18.98 8.52 34.96
N PRO A 39 -18.26 9.49 34.35
CA PRO A 39 -16.81 9.44 34.29
C PRO A 39 -16.17 9.60 35.67
N PHE A 40 -16.78 10.36 36.58
CA PHE A 40 -16.29 10.52 37.95
C PHE A 40 -16.33 9.19 38.73
N PHE A 41 -17.45 8.45 38.67
CA PHE A 41 -17.55 7.13 39.28
C PHE A 41 -16.62 6.09 38.63
N ALA A 42 -16.44 6.15 37.31
CA ALA A 42 -15.49 5.28 36.62
C ALA A 42 -14.05 5.53 37.11
N ILE A 43 -13.62 6.79 37.23
CA ILE A 43 -12.29 7.15 37.74
C ILE A 43 -12.11 6.61 39.17
N ILE A 44 -13.11 6.77 40.04
CA ILE A 44 -13.07 6.25 41.41
C ILE A 44 -12.95 4.72 41.41
N GLN A 45 -13.74 4.01 40.62
CA GLN A 45 -13.68 2.55 40.54
C GLN A 45 -12.32 2.05 40.05
N TRP A 46 -11.75 2.69 39.02
CA TRP A 46 -10.42 2.37 38.52
C TRP A 46 -9.32 2.67 39.55
N SER A 47 -9.42 3.80 40.27
CA SER A 47 -8.47 4.14 41.32
C SER A 47 -8.51 3.12 42.48
N PHE A 48 -9.69 2.63 42.85
CA PHE A 48 -9.82 1.58 43.86
C PHE A 48 -9.23 0.25 43.40
N ALA A 49 -9.43 -0.13 42.13
CA ALA A 49 -8.83 -1.32 41.54
C ALA A 49 -7.29 -1.24 41.52
N ILE A 50 -6.72 -0.08 41.17
CA ILE A 50 -5.27 0.16 41.18
C ILE A 50 -4.71 0.08 42.59
N VAL A 51 -5.37 0.69 43.58
CA VAL A 51 -4.95 0.64 44.98
C VAL A 51 -5.03 -0.79 45.54
N SER A 52 -6.07 -1.55 45.18
CA SER A 52 -6.22 -2.96 45.56
C SER A 52 -5.10 -3.82 44.97
N LEU A 53 -4.80 -3.61 43.68
CA LEU A 53 -3.74 -4.34 42.97
C LEU A 53 -2.35 -3.98 43.50
N TYR A 54 -2.12 -2.71 43.82
CA TYR A 54 -0.90 -2.26 44.51
C TYR A 54 -0.77 -2.90 45.88
N LYS A 55 -1.83 -2.88 46.71
CA LYS A 55 -1.84 -3.54 48.02
C LYS A 55 -1.54 -5.03 47.89
N PHE A 56 -2.17 -5.73 46.95
CA PHE A 56 -1.91 -7.15 46.69
C PHE A 56 -0.45 -7.40 46.35
N ILE A 57 0.15 -6.61 45.46
CA ILE A 57 1.57 -6.72 45.11
C ILE A 57 2.46 -6.43 46.33
N THR A 58 2.13 -5.46 47.18
CA THR A 58 2.98 -5.10 48.34
C THR A 58 2.79 -5.99 49.56
N VAL A 59 1.64 -6.66 49.70
CA VAL A 59 1.32 -7.52 50.86
C VAL A 59 1.85 -8.93 50.67
N VAL A 60 2.05 -9.37 49.43
CA VAL A 60 2.68 -10.65 49.15
C VAL A 60 4.17 -10.59 49.55
N PRO A 61 4.64 -11.45 50.46
CA PRO A 61 6.05 -11.49 50.88
C PRO A 61 6.89 -12.15 49.78
N TRP A 62 7.15 -11.42 48.70
CA TRP A 62 7.86 -11.92 47.52
C TRP A 62 9.24 -12.48 47.87
N SER A 63 9.91 -11.91 48.88
CA SER A 63 11.20 -12.42 49.37
C SER A 63 11.10 -13.86 49.89
N GLU A 64 10.03 -14.20 50.62
CA GLU A 64 9.82 -15.54 51.17
C GLU A 64 9.44 -16.54 50.08
N ILE A 65 8.60 -16.13 49.13
CA ILE A 65 8.20 -16.97 47.99
C ILE A 65 9.42 -17.28 47.11
N VAL A 66 10.27 -16.29 46.84
CA VAL A 66 11.52 -16.49 46.09
C VAL A 66 12.45 -17.43 46.85
N GLN A 67 12.57 -17.28 48.17
CA GLN A 67 13.36 -18.20 49.00
C GLN A 67 12.87 -19.64 48.91
N VAL A 68 11.56 -19.87 49.03
CA VAL A 68 10.96 -21.22 48.99
C VAL A 68 11.11 -21.89 47.62
N ILE A 69 11.01 -21.12 46.53
CA ILE A 69 11.04 -21.67 45.16
C ILE A 69 12.47 -21.85 44.66
N PHE A 70 13.35 -20.87 44.88
CA PHE A 70 14.68 -20.82 44.26
C PHE A 70 15.82 -21.27 45.16
N PHE A 71 15.60 -21.44 46.47
CA PHE A 71 16.66 -21.82 47.41
C PHE A 71 16.26 -23.06 48.22
N THR A 72 17.20 -23.97 48.38
CA THR A 72 17.07 -25.10 49.32
C THR A 72 17.32 -24.63 50.75
N LYS A 73 17.02 -25.48 51.75
CA LYS A 73 17.27 -25.16 53.16
C LYS A 73 18.74 -24.77 53.43
N ASP A 74 19.67 -25.28 52.63
CA ASP A 74 21.12 -25.02 52.72
C ASP A 74 21.57 -23.79 51.91
N HIS A 75 20.63 -22.94 51.48
CA HIS A 75 20.86 -21.72 50.68
C HIS A 75 21.50 -21.98 49.31
N GLN A 76 21.48 -23.23 48.84
CA GLN A 76 21.88 -23.58 47.47
C GLN A 76 20.70 -23.35 46.52
N LEU A 77 21.00 -23.06 45.25
CA LEU A 77 19.95 -22.87 44.25
C LEU A 77 19.17 -24.19 44.05
N ASN A 78 17.85 -24.11 44.21
CA ASN A 78 16.95 -25.20 43.87
C ASN A 78 16.92 -25.38 42.35
N GLY A 79 17.45 -26.51 41.87
CA GLY A 79 17.49 -26.84 40.44
C GLY A 79 16.13 -26.83 39.76
N VAL A 80 15.05 -27.17 40.48
CA VAL A 80 13.68 -27.19 39.93
C VAL A 80 13.11 -25.78 39.78
N GLY A 81 13.30 -24.93 40.80
CA GLY A 81 12.87 -23.53 40.77
C GLY A 81 13.59 -22.71 39.70
N THR A 82 14.91 -22.88 39.60
CA THR A 82 15.72 -22.23 38.57
C THR A 82 15.36 -22.72 37.15
N ALA A 83 15.22 -24.03 36.94
CA ALA A 83 14.84 -24.59 35.63
C ALA A 83 13.45 -24.15 35.17
N SER A 84 12.48 -24.07 36.08
CA SER A 84 11.12 -23.60 35.76
C SER A 84 11.11 -22.12 35.35
N ALA A 85 11.83 -21.24 36.07
CA ALA A 85 11.96 -19.84 35.68
C ALA A 85 12.69 -19.64 34.35
N LEU A 86 13.77 -20.38 34.11
CA LEU A 86 14.47 -20.41 32.83
C LEU A 86 13.54 -20.85 31.69
N SER A 87 12.70 -21.86 31.92
CA SER A 87 11.75 -22.37 30.93
C SER A 87 10.70 -21.32 30.57
N VAL A 88 10.17 -20.59 31.56
CA VAL A 88 9.22 -19.48 31.34
C VAL A 88 9.88 -18.34 30.56
N LEU A 89 11.13 -17.98 30.91
CA LEU A 89 11.90 -16.97 30.17
C LEU A 89 12.17 -17.39 28.72
N LEU A 90 12.58 -18.64 28.50
CA LEU A 90 12.80 -19.21 27.17
C LEU A 90 11.50 -19.23 26.36
N LEU A 91 10.38 -19.60 26.96
CA LEU A 91 9.05 -19.51 26.34
C LEU A 91 8.72 -18.07 25.95
N ALA A 92 8.94 -17.11 26.84
CA ALA A 92 8.68 -15.69 26.56
C ALA A 92 9.54 -15.17 25.40
N VAL A 93 10.83 -15.53 25.36
CA VAL A 93 11.75 -15.19 24.26
C VAL A 93 11.32 -15.87 22.96
N ASN A 94 10.97 -17.16 22.98
CA ASN A 94 10.52 -17.89 21.80
C ASN A 94 9.21 -17.34 21.24
N VAL A 95 8.25 -16.97 22.10
CA VAL A 95 7.00 -16.34 21.67
C VAL A 95 7.27 -14.96 21.08
N TRP A 96 8.16 -14.18 21.70
CA TRP A 96 8.54 -12.86 21.21
C TRP A 96 9.22 -12.92 19.85
N ASP A 97 10.22 -13.79 19.69
CA ASP A 97 10.94 -13.96 18.43
C ASP A 97 10.04 -14.59 17.36
N GLY A 98 9.22 -15.58 17.73
CA GLY A 98 8.22 -16.19 16.86
C GLY A 98 7.25 -15.18 16.26
N ARG A 99 6.73 -14.24 17.07
CA ARG A 99 5.88 -13.14 16.58
C ARG A 99 6.61 -12.22 15.60
N ARG A 100 7.87 -11.87 15.88
CA ARG A 100 8.68 -11.02 15.00
C ARG A 100 9.02 -11.71 13.68
N LYS A 101 9.34 -13.00 13.73
CA LYS A 101 9.58 -13.83 12.55
C LYS A 101 8.31 -13.94 11.70
N ALA A 102 7.18 -14.29 12.31
CA ALA A 102 5.89 -14.37 11.62
C ALA A 102 5.51 -13.04 10.94
N LYS A 103 5.71 -11.89 11.62
CA LYS A 103 5.47 -10.57 11.02
C LYS A 103 6.37 -10.31 9.81
N ARG A 104 7.67 -10.62 9.90
CA ARG A 104 8.61 -10.46 8.77
C ARG A 104 8.25 -11.35 7.60
N ASP A 105 7.87 -12.59 7.87
CA ASP A 105 7.45 -13.56 6.85
C ASP A 105 6.17 -13.09 6.14
N LEU A 106 5.20 -12.56 6.89
CA LEU A 106 3.97 -11.98 6.33
C LEU A 106 4.27 -10.78 5.42
N LEU A 107 5.14 -9.86 5.85
CA LEU A 107 5.54 -8.71 5.04
C LEU A 107 6.28 -9.14 3.77
N SER A 108 7.19 -10.10 3.89
CA SER A 108 7.95 -10.66 2.78
C SER A 108 7.02 -11.30 1.74
N LYS A 109 6.10 -12.18 2.18
CA LYS A 109 5.13 -12.84 1.31
C LYS A 109 4.22 -11.84 0.61
N SER A 110 3.63 -10.90 1.37
CA SER A 110 2.75 -9.88 0.80
C SER A 110 3.45 -9.02 -0.27
N ARG A 111 4.72 -8.63 -0.04
CA ARG A 111 5.50 -7.87 -1.02
C ARG A 111 5.83 -8.70 -2.27
N ILE A 112 6.16 -9.98 -2.12
CA ILE A 112 6.43 -10.90 -3.24
C ILE A 112 5.17 -11.13 -4.07
N GLU A 113 4.03 -11.40 -3.42
CA GLU A 113 2.72 -11.54 -4.09
C GLU A 113 2.37 -10.29 -4.88
N TRP A 114 2.52 -9.11 -4.25
CA TRP A 114 2.31 -7.84 -4.93
C TRP A 114 3.23 -7.66 -6.15
N MET A 115 4.53 -7.93 -6.04
CA MET A 115 5.44 -7.85 -7.19
C MET A 115 5.09 -8.83 -8.31
N THR A 116 4.60 -10.01 -7.95
CA THR A 116 4.19 -11.05 -8.91
C THR A 116 2.97 -10.59 -9.73
N ILE A 117 2.12 -9.74 -9.15
CA ILE A 117 1.00 -9.10 -9.84
C ILE A 117 1.47 -7.90 -10.67
N VAL A 118 2.26 -6.98 -10.10
CA VAL A 118 2.57 -5.70 -10.78
C VAL A 118 3.58 -5.84 -11.92
N ARG A 119 4.58 -6.71 -11.81
CA ARG A 119 5.58 -6.91 -12.88
C ARG A 119 4.95 -7.26 -14.24
N PRO A 120 4.05 -8.25 -14.36
CA PRO A 120 3.42 -8.55 -15.64
C PRO A 120 2.52 -7.42 -16.13
N LEU A 121 1.81 -6.70 -15.26
CA LEU A 121 1.00 -5.54 -15.67
C LEU A 121 1.86 -4.49 -16.39
N ILE A 122 3.04 -4.20 -15.86
CA ILE A 122 3.96 -3.21 -16.46
C ILE A 122 4.56 -3.73 -17.77
N ALA A 123 4.95 -5.00 -17.82
CA ALA A 123 5.47 -5.61 -19.04
C ALA A 123 4.40 -5.63 -20.16
N ASN A 124 3.16 -5.98 -19.82
CA ASN A 124 2.02 -5.97 -20.73
C ASN A 124 1.71 -4.55 -21.20
N TYR A 125 1.62 -3.59 -20.27
CA TYR A 125 1.42 -2.18 -20.57
C TYR A 125 2.40 -1.70 -21.64
N VAL A 126 3.71 -1.82 -21.38
CA VAL A 126 4.76 -1.37 -22.31
C VAL A 126 4.67 -2.10 -23.66
N THR A 127 4.37 -3.40 -23.65
CA THR A 127 4.19 -4.19 -24.88
C THR A 127 3.00 -3.69 -25.69
N TYR A 128 1.88 -3.38 -25.05
CA TYR A 128 0.69 -2.85 -25.72
C TYR A 128 0.94 -1.45 -26.26
N VAL A 129 1.67 -0.59 -25.54
CA VAL A 129 2.11 0.72 -26.04
C VAL A 129 2.91 0.56 -27.33
N SER A 130 3.94 -0.30 -27.32
CA SER A 130 4.77 -0.53 -28.51
C SER A 130 3.96 -1.04 -29.71
N LYS A 131 3.04 -1.99 -29.48
CA LYS A 131 2.15 -2.50 -30.53
C LYS A 131 1.19 -1.43 -31.05
N TYR A 132 0.66 -0.59 -30.16
CA TYR A 132 -0.22 0.50 -30.54
C TYR A 132 0.47 1.51 -31.45
N MET A 133 1.70 1.90 -31.13
CA MET A 133 2.51 2.80 -31.98
C MET A 133 2.72 2.23 -33.38
N TYR A 134 3.08 0.96 -33.47
CA TYR A 134 3.27 0.28 -34.75
C TYR A 134 1.97 0.18 -35.57
N LEU A 135 0.85 -0.19 -34.92
CA LEU A 135 -0.46 -0.22 -35.58
C LEU A 135 -0.91 1.16 -36.04
N TYR A 136 -0.59 2.20 -35.27
CA TYR A 136 -0.96 3.57 -35.61
C TYR A 136 -0.22 4.04 -36.86
N TYR A 137 1.09 3.74 -36.96
CA TYR A 137 1.86 3.96 -38.17
C TYR A 137 1.21 3.26 -39.38
N LEU A 138 0.88 1.97 -39.26
CA LEU A 138 0.21 1.23 -40.34
C LEU A 138 -1.17 1.79 -40.71
N PHE A 139 -1.89 2.38 -39.76
CA PHE A 139 -3.21 2.99 -39.97
C PHE A 139 -3.11 4.36 -40.67
N ALA A 140 -2.15 5.19 -40.26
CA ALA A 140 -1.98 6.54 -40.79
C ALA A 140 -1.71 6.53 -42.31
N PHE A 141 -0.92 5.55 -42.76
CA PHE A 141 -0.47 5.41 -44.15
C PHE A 141 -1.29 4.43 -44.99
N ASP A 142 -2.35 3.82 -44.45
CA ASP A 142 -3.22 2.98 -45.27
C ASP A 142 -4.16 3.81 -46.13
N GLN A 143 -4.10 3.57 -47.44
CA GLN A 143 -4.92 4.21 -48.46
C GLN A 143 -6.23 3.43 -48.72
N ASN A 144 -6.32 2.16 -48.31
CA ASN A 144 -7.52 1.34 -48.50
C ASN A 144 -8.49 1.54 -47.32
N PRO A 145 -9.74 2.00 -47.57
CA PRO A 145 -10.72 2.26 -46.51
C PRO A 145 -11.11 1.04 -45.67
N ASP A 146 -11.19 -0.15 -46.28
CA ASP A 146 -11.62 -1.36 -45.59
C ASP A 146 -10.57 -1.83 -44.58
N THR A 147 -9.31 -1.89 -45.00
CA THR A 147 -8.18 -2.24 -44.13
C THR A 147 -7.93 -1.18 -43.06
N LYS A 148 -8.16 0.10 -43.38
CA LYS A 148 -8.08 1.20 -42.42
C LYS A 148 -9.13 1.06 -41.31
N ASN A 149 -10.35 0.65 -41.65
CA ASN A 149 -11.41 0.36 -40.67
C ASN A 149 -11.06 -0.83 -39.77
N GLU A 150 -10.46 -1.89 -40.31
CA GLU A 150 -9.97 -3.02 -39.52
C GLU A 150 -8.87 -2.61 -38.54
N LYS A 151 -7.85 -1.88 -39.02
CA LYS A 151 -6.78 -1.32 -38.19
C LYS A 151 -7.30 -0.39 -37.10
N ASN A 152 -8.32 0.41 -37.39
CA ASN A 152 -8.94 1.29 -36.38
C ASN A 152 -9.62 0.50 -35.25
N LYS A 153 -10.25 -0.64 -35.56
CA LYS A 153 -10.79 -1.56 -34.56
C LYS A 153 -9.66 -2.13 -33.69
N GLU A 154 -8.59 -2.63 -34.31
CA GLU A 154 -7.43 -3.14 -33.57
C GLU A 154 -6.78 -2.07 -32.68
N LEU A 155 -6.66 -0.83 -33.17
CA LEU A 155 -6.17 0.31 -32.39
C LEU A 155 -7.05 0.60 -31.18
N THR A 156 -8.38 0.55 -31.36
CA THR A 156 -9.34 0.74 -30.27
C THR A 156 -9.16 -0.34 -29.20
N GLU A 157 -9.08 -1.60 -29.60
CA GLU A 157 -8.84 -2.73 -28.69
C GLU A 157 -7.49 -2.60 -27.96
N LYS A 158 -6.42 -2.18 -28.66
CA LYS A 158 -5.12 -1.93 -28.02
C LYS A 158 -5.16 -0.80 -27.03
N MET A 159 -5.89 0.28 -27.34
CA MET A 159 -6.03 1.39 -26.40
C MET A 159 -6.82 0.98 -25.15
N GLU A 160 -7.84 0.14 -25.28
CA GLU A 160 -8.56 -0.44 -24.15
C GLU A 160 -7.64 -1.30 -23.27
N GLN A 161 -6.79 -2.14 -23.87
CA GLN A 161 -5.78 -2.92 -23.16
C GLN A 161 -4.79 -2.02 -22.41
N ILE A 162 -4.25 -0.99 -23.08
CA ILE A 162 -3.33 0.00 -22.46
C ILE A 162 -4.01 0.68 -21.26
N ARG A 163 -5.25 1.14 -21.40
CA ARG A 163 -6.01 1.79 -20.32
C ARG A 163 -6.23 0.85 -19.15
N SER A 164 -6.63 -0.39 -19.43
CA SER A 164 -6.85 -1.41 -18.41
C SER A 164 -5.59 -1.67 -17.58
N GLU A 165 -4.45 -1.90 -18.25
CA GLU A 165 -3.17 -2.13 -17.58
C GLU A 165 -2.73 -0.90 -16.79
N TYR A 166 -2.82 0.29 -17.39
CA TYR A 166 -2.48 1.55 -16.73
C TYR A 166 -3.29 1.76 -15.44
N TYR A 167 -4.62 1.60 -15.49
CA TYR A 167 -5.47 1.78 -14.32
C TYR A 167 -5.17 0.76 -13.22
N GLN A 168 -4.91 -0.50 -13.59
CA GLN A 168 -4.50 -1.51 -12.63
C GLN A 168 -3.16 -1.16 -11.97
N ILE A 169 -2.17 -0.68 -12.75
CA ILE A 169 -0.89 -0.22 -12.21
C ILE A 169 -1.10 0.90 -11.18
N ILE A 170 -1.88 1.92 -11.51
CA ILE A 170 -2.13 3.06 -10.59
C ILE A 170 -2.91 2.62 -9.34
N LEU A 171 -3.76 1.59 -9.44
CA LEU A 171 -4.47 1.02 -8.29
C LEU A 171 -3.53 0.24 -7.36
N TYR A 172 -2.62 -0.57 -7.91
CA TYR A 172 -1.69 -1.38 -7.12
C TYR A 172 -0.47 -0.59 -6.61
N VAL A 173 -0.10 0.50 -7.30
CA VAL A 173 1.10 1.28 -6.99
C VAL A 173 0.66 2.69 -6.58
N PRO A 174 0.55 2.99 -5.26
CA PRO A 174 0.11 4.31 -4.81
C PRO A 174 1.14 5.38 -5.17
N LYS A 175 0.66 6.57 -5.54
CA LYS A 175 1.51 7.72 -5.87
C LYS A 175 2.18 8.29 -4.62
N ASN A 176 3.47 8.05 -4.47
CA ASN A 176 4.33 8.58 -3.41
C ASN A 176 5.79 8.64 -3.89
N ASP A 177 6.65 9.34 -3.15
CA ASP A 177 8.04 9.55 -3.54
C ASP A 177 8.82 8.25 -3.76
N SER A 178 8.55 7.21 -2.98
CA SER A 178 9.21 5.91 -3.13
C SER A 178 8.85 5.19 -4.43
N ASN A 179 7.65 5.44 -4.98
CA ASN A 179 7.15 4.76 -6.16
C ASN A 179 7.35 5.59 -7.44
N MET A 180 7.84 6.83 -7.33
CA MET A 180 8.02 7.73 -8.47
C MET A 180 9.01 7.18 -9.50
N LEU A 181 10.00 6.40 -9.08
CA LEU A 181 10.94 5.74 -9.99
C LEU A 181 10.21 4.81 -10.98
N LEU A 182 9.16 4.13 -10.52
CA LEU A 182 8.34 3.25 -11.35
C LEU A 182 7.27 4.03 -12.14
N LEU A 183 6.54 4.93 -11.45
CA LEU A 183 5.33 5.54 -11.98
C LEU A 183 5.57 6.63 -13.01
N ARG A 184 6.65 7.43 -12.88
CA ARG A 184 6.84 8.63 -13.69
C ARG A 184 6.83 8.33 -15.19
N ASN A 185 7.57 7.32 -15.63
CA ASN A 185 7.67 7.02 -17.06
C ASN A 185 6.38 6.35 -17.58
N ILE A 186 5.66 5.60 -16.74
CA ILE A 186 4.36 5.00 -17.06
C ILE A 186 3.30 6.10 -17.26
N GLU A 187 3.22 7.07 -16.35
CA GLU A 187 2.31 8.22 -16.49
C GLU A 187 2.64 9.04 -17.73
N ASN A 188 3.93 9.28 -18.00
CA ASN A 188 4.37 9.99 -19.21
C ASN A 188 3.96 9.25 -20.49
N LEU A 189 4.25 7.95 -20.60
CA LEU A 189 3.84 7.14 -21.76
C LEU A 189 2.33 7.20 -22.00
N PHE A 190 1.54 7.12 -20.93
CA PHE A 190 0.09 7.21 -21.05
C PHE A 190 -0.35 8.60 -21.56
N GLY A 191 0.31 9.66 -21.11
CA GLY A 191 0.10 11.01 -21.62
C GLY A 191 0.41 11.14 -23.12
N GLU A 192 1.57 10.65 -23.55
CA GLU A 192 1.99 10.72 -24.96
C GLU A 192 1.05 9.97 -25.89
N ILE A 193 0.59 8.78 -25.50
CA ILE A 193 -0.35 7.98 -26.30
C ILE A 193 -1.68 8.70 -26.49
N ASN A 194 -2.17 9.40 -25.46
CA ASN A 194 -3.41 10.17 -25.61
C ASN A 194 -3.26 11.37 -26.56
N ASN A 195 -2.03 11.82 -26.83
CA ASN A 195 -1.72 12.93 -27.72
C ASN A 195 -1.23 12.50 -29.10
N ILE A 196 -1.07 11.19 -29.34
CA ILE A 196 -0.48 10.64 -30.57
C ILE A 196 -1.21 11.10 -31.83
N THR A 197 -2.53 11.17 -31.79
CA THR A 197 -3.37 11.62 -32.90
C THR A 197 -3.06 13.07 -33.26
N ASN A 198 -2.93 13.94 -32.25
CA ASN A 198 -2.62 15.35 -32.47
C ASN A 198 -1.23 15.53 -33.11
N TYR A 199 -0.24 14.72 -32.71
CA TYR A 199 1.10 14.79 -33.30
C TYR A 199 1.09 14.40 -34.78
N TYR A 200 0.40 13.31 -35.13
CA TYR A 200 0.32 12.85 -36.51
C TYR A 200 -0.54 13.76 -37.39
N GLU A 201 -1.69 14.24 -36.88
CA GLU A 201 -2.52 15.21 -37.59
C GLU A 201 -1.75 16.52 -37.85
N HIS A 202 -1.02 17.02 -36.86
CA HIS A 202 -0.19 18.20 -37.03
C HIS A 202 0.88 17.98 -38.11
N GLY A 203 1.64 16.88 -38.01
CA GLY A 203 2.72 16.60 -38.95
C GLY A 203 2.24 16.36 -40.38
N ILE A 204 1.11 15.68 -40.57
CA ILE A 204 0.49 15.48 -41.89
C ILE A 204 0.03 16.83 -42.46
N ASN A 205 -0.67 17.64 -41.66
CA ASN A 205 -1.21 18.93 -42.12
C ASN A 205 -0.13 19.95 -42.50
N HIS A 206 1.08 19.82 -41.94
CA HIS A 206 2.22 20.71 -42.23
C HIS A 206 3.23 20.08 -43.19
N GLY A 207 2.97 18.88 -43.73
CA GLY A 207 3.88 18.17 -44.64
C GLY A 207 5.19 17.69 -43.99
N GLU A 208 5.25 17.73 -42.65
CA GLU A 208 6.32 17.19 -41.82
C GLU A 208 6.23 15.67 -41.71
N ILE A 209 5.13 15.07 -42.17
CA ILE A 209 4.90 13.62 -42.24
C ILE A 209 4.33 13.30 -43.61
N ASN A 210 5.02 12.47 -44.40
CA ASN A 210 4.64 12.15 -45.78
C ASN A 210 4.56 10.63 -46.01
N ASP A 211 3.80 10.22 -47.03
CA ASP A 211 3.65 8.82 -47.44
C ASP A 211 4.88 8.39 -48.27
N GLY A 212 5.68 7.43 -47.77
CA GLY A 212 6.83 6.87 -48.49
C GLY A 212 8.04 6.54 -47.62
N ASP A 213 8.55 7.52 -46.88
CA ASP A 213 9.72 7.39 -46.00
C ASP A 213 9.47 8.07 -44.63
N PRO A 214 9.98 7.50 -43.52
CA PRO A 214 9.87 8.14 -42.21
C PRO A 214 10.51 9.53 -42.26
N THR A 215 9.74 10.55 -41.92
CA THR A 215 10.32 11.89 -41.82
C THR A 215 11.21 12.01 -40.58
N PRO A 216 12.11 13.02 -40.51
CA PRO A 216 12.90 13.29 -39.32
C PRO A 216 12.02 13.41 -38.06
N GLU A 217 10.86 14.05 -38.17
CA GLU A 217 9.91 14.27 -37.09
C GLU A 217 9.29 12.96 -36.60
N GLN A 218 8.90 12.06 -37.51
CA GLN A 218 8.42 10.73 -37.13
C GLN A 218 9.50 9.90 -36.45
N THR A 219 10.71 9.95 -36.99
CA THR A 219 11.86 9.24 -36.43
C THR A 219 12.16 9.75 -35.01
N LEU A 220 12.06 11.06 -34.77
CA LEU A 220 12.25 11.66 -33.45
C LEU A 220 11.18 11.23 -32.44
N VAL A 221 9.91 11.18 -32.86
CA VAL A 221 8.81 10.70 -32.00
C VAL A 221 9.00 9.22 -31.66
N ASP A 222 9.32 8.39 -32.65
CA ASP A 222 9.47 6.96 -32.45
C ASP A 222 10.71 6.64 -31.58
N GLU A 223 11.81 7.38 -31.78
CA GLU A 223 13.01 7.30 -30.94
C GLU A 223 12.71 7.76 -29.50
N TYR A 224 11.96 8.85 -29.32
CA TYR A 224 11.56 9.34 -28.01
C TYR A 224 10.70 8.32 -27.25
N ILE A 225 9.66 7.77 -27.89
CA ILE A 225 8.80 6.75 -27.28
C ILE A 225 9.60 5.49 -26.97
N SER A 226 10.46 5.03 -27.88
CA SER A 226 11.34 3.87 -27.68
C SER A 226 12.31 4.05 -26.51
N LYS A 227 12.91 5.25 -26.37
CA LYS A 227 13.75 5.63 -25.22
C LYS A 227 12.94 5.63 -23.92
N LEU A 228 11.72 6.16 -23.94
CA LEU A 228 10.86 6.21 -22.76
C LEU A 228 10.39 4.82 -22.34
N ILE A 229 10.09 3.92 -23.29
CA ILE A 229 9.82 2.50 -23.06
C ILE A 229 11.02 1.82 -22.40
N SER A 230 12.21 1.96 -22.99
CA SER A 230 13.44 1.35 -22.46
C SER A 230 13.76 1.86 -21.06
N LYS A 231 13.58 3.16 -20.82
CA LYS A 231 13.74 3.75 -19.50
C LYS A 231 12.71 3.21 -18.49
N THR A 232 11.47 3.02 -18.89
CA THR A 232 10.42 2.41 -18.06
C THR A 232 10.80 1.00 -17.62
N ILE A 233 11.31 0.17 -18.54
CA ILE A 233 11.76 -1.19 -18.24
C ILE A 233 12.98 -1.19 -17.33
N ASN A 234 13.96 -0.33 -17.58
CA ASN A 234 15.17 -0.23 -16.77
C ASN A 234 14.88 0.28 -15.35
N ASP A 235 14.18 1.40 -15.22
CA ASP A 235 13.79 1.97 -13.93
C ASP A 235 12.90 0.99 -13.16
N GLY A 236 11.99 0.30 -13.85
CA GLY A 236 11.17 -0.77 -13.27
C GLY A 236 12.00 -1.94 -12.76
N GLY A 237 12.99 -2.40 -13.53
CA GLY A 237 13.92 -3.45 -13.12
C GLY A 237 14.71 -3.10 -11.86
N ILE A 238 15.22 -1.85 -11.79
CA ILE A 238 15.91 -1.34 -10.60
C ILE A 238 14.96 -1.32 -9.40
N TYR A 239 13.78 -0.71 -9.57
CA TYR A 239 12.77 -0.61 -8.53
C TYR A 239 12.37 -1.99 -7.98
N PHE A 240 12.06 -2.95 -8.85
CA PHE A 240 11.67 -4.30 -8.42
C PHE A 240 12.80 -5.10 -7.80
N LYS A 241 14.07 -4.79 -8.13
CA LYS A 241 15.23 -5.36 -7.45
C LYS A 241 15.34 -4.82 -6.03
N GLU A 242 15.13 -3.52 -5.82
CA GLU A 242 15.12 -2.94 -4.46
C GLU A 242 13.99 -3.50 -3.60
N GLU A 243 12.79 -3.64 -4.18
CA GLU A 243 11.63 -4.25 -3.52
C GLU A 243 11.89 -5.72 -3.15
N TRP A 244 12.60 -6.45 -4.00
CA TRP A 244 13.06 -7.82 -3.69
C TRP A 244 14.04 -7.85 -2.52
N GLU A 245 15.00 -6.92 -2.45
CA GLU A 245 15.91 -6.81 -1.31
C GLU A 245 15.20 -6.45 0.00
N ARG A 246 14.14 -5.64 -0.08
CA ARG A 246 13.28 -5.32 1.08
C ARG A 246 12.49 -6.54 1.53
N ALA A 247 11.92 -7.30 0.58
CA ALA A 247 11.20 -8.53 0.86
C ALA A 247 12.08 -9.56 1.57
N LYS A 248 13.32 -9.77 1.12
CA LYS A 248 14.27 -10.69 1.79
C LYS A 248 14.59 -10.29 3.24
N LYS A 249 14.52 -9.00 3.54
CA LYS A 249 14.78 -8.45 4.89
C LYS A 249 13.52 -8.38 5.76
N GLY A 250 12.34 -8.72 5.22
CA GLY A 250 11.05 -8.55 5.89
C GLY A 250 10.76 -7.09 6.25
N LYS A 251 11.21 -6.16 5.39
CA LYS A 251 11.03 -4.71 5.53
C LYS A 251 9.96 -4.20 4.59
#